data_AF-A0A077WGX2-F1
#
_entry.id   AF-A0A077WGX2-F1
#
_cell.length_a   1.000
_cell.length_b   1.000
_cell.length_c   1.000
_cell.angle_alpha   90.00
_cell.angle_beta   90.00
_cell.angle_gamma   90.00
#
_symmetry.space_group_name_H-M   'P 1'
#
loop_
_entity.id
_entity.type
_entity.pdbx_description
1 polymer ?
#
loop_
_entity_poly.entity_id
_entity_poly.type
_entity_poly.pdbx_seq_one_letter_code
_entity_poly.pdbx_strand_id
1 'polypeptide(L)'
;MASRALFNSQLTSAVKRAGARFQSTTASTSEFAAQRDAVKAHAGPAAETWKKISIFVCIPALLAAGVNAYNLASEHAAHMEHHPKEWVKYPYLNNRAKDFFWGKESLFFNPKVNLSAEE
;
A
#
# COMPACT_ATOMS: atom_id res chain seq x y z
N MET A 1 -0.23 5.18 -84.08
CA MET A 1 -0.51 4.15 -83.06
C MET A 1 0.44 4.34 -81.89
N ALA A 2 -0.05 4.87 -80.76
CA ALA A 2 0.43 4.67 -79.38
C ALA A 2 -0.04 5.83 -78.50
N SER A 3 -1.25 5.73 -77.95
CA SER A 3 -1.72 6.62 -76.87
C SER A 3 -1.27 6.01 -75.55
N ARG A 4 -0.35 6.65 -74.83
CA ARG A 4 0.06 6.25 -73.47
C ARG A 4 -0.86 6.98 -72.48
N ALA A 5 -1.84 6.27 -71.94
CA ALA A 5 -2.65 6.75 -70.84
C ALA A 5 -1.77 6.90 -69.58
N LEU A 6 -1.52 8.14 -69.15
CA LEU A 6 -0.89 8.46 -67.88
C LEU A 6 -1.92 8.26 -66.76
N PHE A 7 -1.98 7.06 -66.18
CA PHE A 7 -2.70 6.84 -64.93
C PHE A 7 -1.94 7.55 -63.79
N ASN A 8 -2.53 8.60 -63.25
CA ASN A 8 -1.95 9.44 -62.19
C ASN A 8 -1.92 8.66 -60.85
N SER A 9 -0.82 7.94 -60.58
CA SER A 9 -0.60 7.11 -59.39
C SER A 9 -0.52 7.86 -58.06
N GLN A 10 -0.49 9.20 -58.10
CA GLN A 10 -0.38 10.05 -56.91
C GLN A 10 -1.71 10.19 -56.15
N LEU A 11 -2.84 10.13 -56.84
CA LEU A 11 -4.18 10.22 -56.22
C LEU A 11 -4.55 8.97 -55.40
N THR A 12 -4.06 7.80 -55.79
CA THR A 12 -4.35 6.53 -55.08
C THR A 12 -3.53 6.37 -53.80
N SER A 13 -2.41 7.07 -53.66
CA SER A 13 -1.52 6.98 -52.49
C SER A 13 -1.99 7.80 -51.29
N ALA A 14 -2.65 8.94 -51.52
CA ALA A 14 -3.19 9.79 -50.44
C ALA A 14 -4.39 9.16 -49.73
N VAL A 15 -5.29 8.51 -50.47
CA VAL A 15 -6.48 7.82 -49.93
C VAL A 15 -6.08 6.60 -49.07
N LYS A 16 -5.04 5.86 -49.47
CA LYS A 16 -4.55 4.70 -48.70
C LYS A 16 -3.98 5.07 -47.33
N ARG A 17 -3.30 6.22 -47.19
CA ARG A 17 -2.73 6.65 -45.89
C ARG A 17 -3.77 7.18 -44.91
N ALA A 18 -4.85 7.80 -45.38
CA ALA A 18 -5.93 8.26 -44.53
C ALA A 18 -6.75 7.08 -43.95
N GLY A 19 -7.06 6.07 -44.77
CA GLY A 19 -7.74 4.85 -44.33
C GLY A 19 -6.91 4.01 -43.34
N ALA A 20 -5.60 3.87 -43.59
CA ALA A 20 -4.71 3.09 -42.70
C ALA A 20 -4.59 3.70 -41.29
N ARG A 21 -4.56 5.04 -41.16
CA ARG A 21 -4.53 5.71 -39.85
C ARG A 21 -5.84 5.56 -39.10
N PHE A 22 -6.98 5.67 -39.78
CA PHE A 22 -8.31 5.50 -39.18
C PHE A 22 -8.58 4.05 -38.72
N GLN A 23 -8.05 3.05 -39.42
CA GLN A 23 -8.11 1.64 -38.99
C GLN A 23 -7.22 1.35 -37.77
N SER A 24 -6.06 2.00 -37.66
CA SER A 24 -5.16 1.82 -36.50
C SER A 24 -5.70 2.42 -35.19
N THR A 25 -6.40 3.56 -35.24
CA THR A 25 -7.03 4.19 -34.08
C THR A 25 -8.35 3.52 -33.68
N THR A 26 -9.13 2.99 -34.62
CA THR A 26 -10.37 2.26 -34.31
C THR A 26 -10.12 0.88 -33.70
N ALA A 27 -9.11 0.14 -34.19
CA ALA A 27 -8.71 -1.14 -33.60
C ALA A 27 -8.19 -0.98 -32.16
N SER A 28 -7.28 -0.02 -31.92
CA SER A 28 -6.73 0.25 -30.58
C SER A 28 -7.77 0.79 -29.59
N THR A 29 -8.72 1.63 -30.03
CA THR A 29 -9.81 2.10 -29.17
C THR A 29 -10.83 1.00 -28.86
N SER A 30 -11.08 0.08 -29.80
CA SER A 30 -11.95 -1.09 -29.59
C SER A 30 -11.36 -2.07 -28.56
N GLU A 31 -10.07 -2.40 -28.70
CA GLU A 31 -9.38 -3.28 -27.74
C GLU A 31 -9.29 -2.66 -26.34
N PHE A 32 -8.96 -1.38 -26.25
CA PHE A 32 -8.91 -0.67 -24.96
C PHE A 32 -10.30 -0.59 -24.30
N ALA A 33 -11.35 -0.31 -25.07
CA ALA A 33 -12.72 -0.31 -24.56
C ALA A 33 -13.13 -1.70 -24.04
N ALA A 34 -12.83 -2.76 -24.80
CA ALA A 34 -13.10 -4.14 -24.40
C ALA A 34 -12.33 -4.53 -23.13
N GLN A 35 -11.05 -4.15 -23.02
CA GLN A 35 -10.24 -4.38 -21.81
C GLN A 35 -10.82 -3.66 -20.59
N ARG A 36 -11.24 -2.39 -20.76
CA ARG A 36 -11.84 -1.62 -19.67
C ARG A 36 -13.14 -2.27 -19.19
N ASP A 37 -13.98 -2.72 -20.11
CA ASP A 37 -15.24 -3.37 -19.77
C ASP A 37 -14.99 -4.74 -19.10
N ALA A 38 -13.98 -5.49 -19.54
CA ALA A 38 -13.54 -6.72 -18.87
C ALA A 38 -13.02 -6.46 -17.44
N VAL A 39 -12.21 -5.42 -17.23
CA VAL A 39 -11.73 -5.00 -15.90
C VAL A 39 -12.91 -4.61 -15.01
N LYS A 40 -13.88 -3.85 -15.55
CA LYS A 40 -15.07 -3.45 -14.82
C LYS A 40 -15.94 -4.65 -14.43
N ALA A 41 -16.09 -5.62 -15.33
CA ALA A 41 -16.80 -6.87 -15.05
C ALA A 41 -16.10 -7.71 -13.98
N HIS A 42 -14.76 -7.78 -13.99
CA HIS A 42 -13.99 -8.51 -12.98
C HIS A 42 -13.98 -7.82 -11.60
N ALA A 43 -14.02 -6.48 -11.57
CA ALA A 43 -13.92 -5.70 -10.33
C ALA A 43 -15.06 -5.99 -9.35
N GLY A 44 -16.29 -6.19 -9.82
CA GLY A 44 -17.45 -6.49 -8.96
C GLY A 44 -17.28 -7.77 -8.14
N PRO A 45 -17.09 -8.95 -8.78
CA PRO A 45 -16.85 -10.21 -8.08
C PRO A 45 -15.59 -10.20 -7.21
N ALA A 46 -14.53 -9.52 -7.67
CA ALA A 46 -13.31 -9.37 -6.88
C ALA A 46 -13.59 -8.58 -5.58
N ALA A 47 -14.30 -7.45 -5.68
CA ALA A 47 -14.66 -6.65 -4.51
C ALA A 47 -15.56 -7.42 -3.53
N GLU A 48 -16.51 -8.22 -4.04
CA GLU A 48 -17.36 -9.06 -3.20
C GLU A 48 -16.53 -10.13 -2.46
N THR A 49 -15.57 -10.75 -3.15
CA THR A 49 -14.66 -11.74 -2.55
C THR A 49 -13.84 -11.11 -1.42
N TRP A 50 -13.24 -9.94 -1.65
CA TRP A 50 -12.46 -9.22 -0.63
C TRP A 50 -13.33 -8.76 0.54
N LYS A 51 -14.56 -8.31 0.29
CA LYS A 51 -15.51 -7.99 1.37
C LYS A 51 -15.78 -9.21 2.26
N LYS A 52 -15.99 -10.39 1.66
CA LYS A 52 -16.20 -11.64 2.41
C LYS A 52 -14.97 -12.01 3.24
N ILE A 53 -13.78 -11.96 2.66
CA ILE A 53 -12.53 -12.25 3.40
C ILE A 53 -12.37 -11.28 4.59
N SER A 54 -12.55 -9.97 4.36
CA SER A 54 -12.44 -8.97 5.43
C SER A 54 -13.42 -9.25 6.58
N ILE A 55 -14.66 -9.62 6.28
CA ILE A 55 -15.68 -9.84 7.31
C ILE A 55 -15.51 -11.21 7.99
N PHE A 56 -15.30 -12.27 7.22
CA PHE A 56 -15.35 -13.64 7.73
C PHE A 56 -13.99 -14.21 8.14
N VAL A 57 -12.89 -13.58 7.75
CA VAL A 57 -11.54 -14.03 8.13
C VAL A 57 -10.87 -12.98 8.99
N CYS A 58 -10.76 -11.74 8.52
CA CYS A 58 -9.98 -10.72 9.24
C CYS A 58 -10.63 -10.36 10.59
N ILE A 59 -11.95 -10.19 10.66
CA ILE A 59 -12.61 -9.88 11.95
C ILE A 59 -12.42 -11.01 12.97
N PRO A 60 -12.72 -12.30 12.68
CA PRO A 60 -12.45 -13.37 13.63
C PRO A 60 -10.98 -13.49 14.02
N ALA A 61 -10.06 -13.33 13.07
CA ALA A 61 -8.63 -13.37 13.36
C ALA A 61 -8.20 -12.24 14.31
N LEU A 62 -8.69 -11.02 14.10
CA LEU A 62 -8.43 -9.89 14.98
C LEU A 62 -9.04 -10.08 16.37
N LEU A 63 -10.22 -10.70 16.49
CA LEU A 63 -10.80 -11.03 17.79
C LEU A 63 -9.92 -12.03 18.54
N ALA A 64 -9.48 -13.10 17.87
CA ALA A 64 -8.61 -14.11 18.49
C ALA A 64 -7.25 -13.51 18.91
N ALA A 65 -6.62 -12.72 18.04
CA ALA A 65 -5.38 -12.03 18.34
C ALA A 65 -5.57 -11.00 19.46
N GLY A 66 -6.69 -10.29 19.49
CA GLY A 66 -7.03 -9.32 20.53
C GLY A 66 -7.17 -9.97 21.91
N VAL A 67 -7.83 -11.13 21.99
CA VAL A 67 -7.91 -11.90 23.24
C VAL A 67 -6.53 -12.37 23.70
N ASN A 68 -5.71 -12.88 22.79
CA ASN A 68 -4.34 -13.31 23.13
C ASN A 68 -3.49 -12.14 23.64
N ALA A 69 -3.50 -11.00 22.94
CA ALA A 69 -2.76 -9.81 23.34
C ALA A 69 -3.26 -9.24 24.67
N TYR A 70 -4.57 -9.28 24.93
CA TYR A 70 -5.15 -8.87 26.20
C TYR A 70 -4.64 -9.73 27.36
N ASN A 71 -4.68 -11.05 27.22
CA ASN A 71 -4.20 -11.97 28.25
C ASN A 71 -2.72 -11.73 28.54
N LEU A 72 -1.89 -11.60 27.51
CA LEU A 72 -0.46 -11.34 27.66
C LEU A 72 -0.19 -9.98 28.33
N ALA A 73 -0.97 -8.95 28.00
CA ALA A 73 -0.86 -7.63 28.64
C ALA A 73 -1.26 -7.67 30.12
N SER A 74 -2.33 -8.41 30.47
CA SER A 74 -2.74 -8.61 31.86
C SER A 74 -1.70 -9.38 32.67
N GLU A 75 -1.13 -10.45 32.10
CA GLU A 75 -0.04 -11.20 32.74
C GLU A 75 1.22 -10.34 32.91
N HIS A 76 1.57 -9.53 31.91
CA HIS A 76 2.69 -8.60 32.01
C HIS A 76 2.48 -7.58 33.13
N ALA A 77 1.28 -7.02 33.26
CA ALA A 77 0.95 -6.10 34.34
C ALA A 77 1.10 -6.76 35.72
N ALA A 78 0.56 -7.96 35.90
CA ALA A 78 0.71 -8.73 37.15
C ALA A 78 2.17 -9.08 37.45
N HIS A 79 2.95 -9.47 36.45
CA HIS A 79 4.37 -9.76 36.62
C HIS A 79 5.16 -8.53 37.10
N MET A 80 4.84 -7.35 36.58
CA MET A 80 5.49 -6.09 37.00
C MET A 80 5.15 -5.70 38.45
N GLU A 81 3.99 -6.10 38.98
CA GLU A 81 3.63 -5.88 40.39
C GLU A 81 4.44 -6.78 41.34
N HIS A 82 4.70 -8.03 40.94
CA HIS A 82 5.46 -8.99 41.74
C HIS A 82 6.98 -8.85 41.59
N HIS A 83 7.46 -8.30 40.48
CA HIS A 83 8.87 -8.10 40.18
C HIS A 83 9.15 -6.62 39.88
N PRO A 84 9.24 -5.77 40.93
CA PRO A 84 9.54 -4.36 40.73
C PRO A 84 10.88 -4.19 40.02
N LYS A 85 10.93 -3.22 39.10
CA LYS A 85 12.09 -3.01 38.24
C LYS A 85 13.24 -2.39 39.03
N GLU A 86 14.36 -3.10 39.08
CA GLU A 86 15.62 -2.55 39.59
C GLU A 86 16.42 -1.91 38.45
N TRP A 87 16.89 -0.69 38.67
CA TRP A 87 17.61 0.10 37.66
C TRP A 87 19.12 -0.08 37.80
N VAL A 88 19.75 -0.72 36.81
CA VAL A 88 21.21 -0.81 36.73
C VAL A 88 21.73 0.22 35.73
N LYS A 89 22.47 1.22 36.21
CA LYS A 89 23.00 2.33 35.40
C LYS A 89 24.28 1.92 34.67
N TYR A 90 24.13 1.17 33.58
CA TYR A 90 25.27 0.90 32.70
C TYR A 90 25.63 2.14 31.86
N PRO A 91 26.93 2.42 31.61
CA PRO A 91 27.36 3.62 30.88
C PRO A 91 26.80 3.77 29.45
N TYR A 92 26.39 2.65 28.84
CA TYR A 92 25.80 2.63 27.51
C TYR A 92 24.26 2.71 27.51
N LEU A 93 23.61 2.59 28.67
CA LEU A 93 22.16 2.76 28.82
C LEU A 93 21.83 4.20 29.20
N ASN A 94 20.73 4.70 28.66
CA ASN A 94 20.23 6.06 28.87
C ASN A 94 21.28 7.19 28.65
N ASN A 95 22.33 6.93 27.88
CA ASN A 95 23.36 7.92 27.58
C ASN A 95 22.78 9.10 26.78
N ARG A 96 23.24 10.32 27.09
CA ARG A 96 22.88 11.56 26.39
C ARG A 96 24.14 12.38 26.14
N ALA A 97 24.58 12.45 24.89
CA ALA A 97 25.69 13.32 24.49
C ALA A 97 25.26 14.80 24.38
N LYS A 98 24.01 15.03 23.99
CA LYS A 98 23.33 16.33 23.95
C LYS A 98 21.86 16.12 24.28
N ASP A 99 21.27 17.07 24.98
CA ASP A 99 19.86 17.06 25.30
C ASP A 99 19.00 17.25 24.04
N PHE A 100 17.75 16.75 24.08
CA PHE A 100 16.78 17.03 23.02
C PHE A 100 16.35 18.50 23.10
N PHE A 101 15.82 19.03 22.01
CA PHE A 101 15.42 20.45 21.95
C PHE A 101 14.18 20.80 22.81
N TRP A 102 13.50 19.80 23.37
CA TRP A 102 12.36 19.96 24.29
C TRP A 102 12.66 19.51 25.72
N GLY A 103 13.89 19.04 26.01
CA GLY A 103 14.27 18.51 27.33
C GLY A 103 15.16 17.27 27.24
N LYS A 104 15.44 16.67 28.40
CA LYS A 104 16.32 15.48 28.51
C LYS A 104 15.60 14.16 28.24
N GLU A 105 14.30 14.13 28.50
CA GLU A 105 13.48 12.94 28.32
C GLU A 105 13.08 12.70 26.87
N SER A 106 12.96 11.41 26.52
CA SER A 106 12.52 10.99 25.19
C SER A 106 11.06 11.40 24.92
N LEU A 107 10.67 11.49 23.65
CA LEU A 107 9.32 11.91 23.26
C LEU A 107 8.20 11.03 23.85
N PHE A 108 8.47 9.74 24.04
CA PHE A 108 7.55 8.77 24.65
C PHE A 108 8.06 8.30 26.02
N PHE A 109 8.67 9.20 26.78
CA PHE A 109 9.13 8.88 28.13
C PHE A 109 7.95 8.55 29.05
N ASN A 110 8.05 7.44 29.76
CA ASN A 110 7.09 7.04 30.77
C ASN A 110 7.82 6.78 32.10
N PRO A 111 7.59 7.59 33.15
CA PRO A 111 8.29 7.47 34.43
C PRO A 111 8.03 6.13 35.14
N LYS A 112 6.98 5.38 34.77
CA LYS A 112 6.69 4.05 35.34
C LYS A 112 7.64 2.98 34.83
N VAL A 113 8.21 3.13 33.63
CA VAL A 113 8.97 2.08 32.95
C VAL A 113 10.29 2.54 32.36
N ASN A 114 10.62 3.83 32.48
CA ASN A 114 11.86 4.46 32.02
C ASN A 114 12.51 5.22 33.19
N LEU A 115 13.84 5.08 33.31
CA LEU A 115 14.64 5.86 34.24
C LEU A 115 14.87 7.24 33.66
N SER A 116 14.70 8.28 34.49
CA SER A 116 14.96 9.67 34.09
C SER A 116 16.41 9.83 33.65
N ALA A 117 16.64 10.60 32.59
CA ALA A 117 17.98 11.03 32.18
C ALA A 117 18.53 12.17 33.07
N GLU A 118 17.71 12.71 33.97
CA GLU A 118 18.12 13.72 34.96
C GLU A 118 18.72 13.13 36.24
N GLU A 119 18.42 11.85 36.54
CA GLU A 119 18.92 11.11 37.70
C GLU A 119 20.29 10.46 37.48
#